data_AF-A0A3D2JAR2-F1
#
_entry.id   AF-A0A3D2JAR2-F1
#
_cell.length_a   1.000
_cell.length_b   1.000
_cell.length_c   1.000
_cell.angle_alpha   90.00
_cell.angle_beta   90.00
_cell.angle_gamma   90.00
#
_symmetry.space_group_name_H-M   'P 1'
#
loop_
_entity.id
_entity.type
_entity.pdbx_description
1 polymer ?
#
loop_
_entity_poly.entity_id
_entity_poly.type
_entity_poly.pdbx_seq_one_letter_code
_entity_poly.pdbx_strand_id
1 'polypeptide(L)'
;MGMTSDGLSYWQAETNGKPLLEMTVGDLLDWRVKQSPTREALVYSNYPEFRDTLDIRWTYQEYRERVDEVARGLIALGFKKG
;
A
#
# COMPACT_ATOMS: atom_id res chain seq x y z
N MET A 1 -28.89 11.32 -3.74
CA MET A 1 -28.48 12.06 -2.53
C MET A 1 -29.35 11.55 -1.40
N GLY A 2 -28.89 10.54 -0.66
CA GLY A 2 -29.71 9.87 0.34
C GLY A 2 -29.73 10.66 1.65
N MET A 3 -30.85 11.30 1.98
CA MET A 3 -31.16 11.71 3.35
C MET A 3 -31.43 10.45 4.19
N THR A 4 -30.92 10.39 5.41
CA THR A 4 -31.12 9.27 6.34
C THR A 4 -32.55 9.32 6.91
N SER A 5 -33.08 8.15 7.28
CA SER A 5 -34.45 8.00 7.80
C SER A 5 -34.62 8.44 9.27
N ASP A 6 -33.53 8.77 9.96
CA ASP A 6 -33.47 9.11 11.39
C ASP A 6 -33.48 10.63 11.67
N GLY A 7 -33.58 11.47 10.63
CA GLY A 7 -33.64 12.93 10.76
C GLY A 7 -32.29 13.59 11.10
N LEU A 8 -31.18 12.85 10.98
CA LEU A 8 -29.83 13.37 11.18
C LEU A 8 -29.21 13.86 9.86
N SER A 9 -28.35 14.88 9.95
CA SER A 9 -27.63 15.43 8.79
C SER A 9 -26.27 14.76 8.62
N TYR A 10 -26.24 13.46 8.30
CA TYR A 10 -25.02 12.79 7.84
C TYR A 10 -25.23 12.15 6.48
N TRP A 11 -24.15 12.09 5.69
CA TRP A 11 -24.15 11.41 4.40
C TRP A 11 -23.64 9.98 4.58
N GLN A 12 -24.38 9.01 4.06
CA GLN A 12 -23.97 7.60 4.04
C GLN A 12 -23.58 7.22 2.60
N ALA A 13 -22.40 6.62 2.46
CA ALA A 13 -21.96 6.09 1.17
C ALA A 13 -22.80 4.89 0.74
N GLU A 14 -22.98 4.72 -0.57
CA GLU A 14 -23.59 3.53 -1.13
C GLU A 14 -22.78 2.28 -0.78
N THR A 15 -23.46 1.19 -0.40
CA THR A 15 -22.82 -0.09 -0.08
C THR A 15 -22.62 -0.99 -1.30
N ASN A 16 -23.08 -0.55 -2.48
CA ASN A 16 -22.93 -1.27 -3.74
C ASN A 16 -21.53 -0.98 -4.31
N GLY A 17 -20.54 -1.81 -3.95
CA GLY A 17 -19.14 -1.62 -4.35
C GLY A 17 -18.33 -2.91 -4.30
N LYS A 18 -17.00 -2.77 -4.40
CA LYS A 18 -16.10 -3.91 -4.18
C LYS A 18 -16.15 -4.33 -2.69
N PRO A 19 -16.17 -5.64 -2.39
CA PRO A 19 -16.11 -6.09 -1.01
C PRO A 19 -14.80 -5.67 -0.37
N LEU A 20 -14.82 -5.58 0.96
CA LEU A 20 -13.61 -5.37 1.74
C LEU A 20 -12.63 -6.52 1.52
N LEU A 21 -11.35 -6.20 1.39
CA LEU A 21 -10.29 -7.21 1.38
C LEU A 21 -9.93 -7.56 2.83
N GLU A 22 -10.27 -8.76 3.25
CA GLU A 22 -10.00 -9.31 4.59
C GLU A 22 -8.54 -9.77 4.73
N MET A 23 -7.59 -8.89 4.44
CA MET A 23 -6.15 -9.18 4.50
C MET A 23 -5.34 -7.94 4.90
N THR A 24 -4.13 -8.14 5.44
CA THR A 24 -3.26 -7.01 5.77
C THR A 24 -2.68 -6.38 4.49
N VAL A 25 -2.17 -5.16 4.60
CA VAL A 25 -1.45 -4.52 3.48
C VAL A 25 -0.19 -5.32 3.09
N GLY A 26 0.47 -5.96 4.07
CA GLY A 26 1.58 -6.88 3.82
C GLY A 26 1.15 -8.07 2.97
N ASP A 27 0.04 -8.72 3.36
CA ASP A 27 -0.51 -9.86 2.61
C ASP A 27 -0.94 -9.47 1.19
N LEU A 28 -1.49 -8.28 1.01
CA LEU A 28 -1.88 -7.76 -0.30
C LEU A 28 -0.65 -7.56 -1.21
N LEU A 29 0.45 -7.04 -0.66
CA LEU A 29 1.73 -6.93 -1.38
C LEU A 29 2.27 -8.33 -1.73
N ASP A 30 2.28 -9.23 -0.74
CA ASP A 30 2.39 -10.70 -0.84
C ASP A 30 1.73 -11.26 -2.10
N TRP A 31 0.43 -11.09 -2.15
CA TRP A 31 -0.42 -11.58 -3.23
C TRP A 31 -0.07 -10.93 -4.57
N ARG A 32 0.20 -9.63 -4.58
CA ARG A 32 0.48 -8.89 -5.82
C ARG A 32 1.81 -9.28 -6.46
N VAL A 33 2.84 -9.50 -5.64
CA VAL A 33 4.15 -10.01 -6.09
C VAL A 33 3.99 -11.36 -6.79
N LYS A 34 3.18 -12.27 -6.23
CA LYS A 34 2.93 -13.58 -6.85
C LYS A 34 2.24 -13.48 -8.22
N GLN A 35 1.37 -12.49 -8.40
CA GLN A 35 0.61 -12.32 -9.64
C GLN A 35 1.38 -11.59 -10.73
N SER A 36 2.24 -10.64 -10.37
CA SER A 36 2.90 -9.75 -11.35
C SER A 36 4.23 -9.20 -10.81
N PRO A 37 5.25 -10.07 -10.59
CA PRO A 37 6.46 -9.69 -9.86
C PRO A 37 7.26 -8.60 -10.58
N THR A 38 7.31 -8.65 -11.92
CA THR A 38 8.08 -7.73 -12.78
C THR A 38 7.32 -6.47 -13.17
N ARG A 39 6.06 -6.32 -12.75
CA ARG A 39 5.27 -5.11 -13.05
C ARG A 39 5.68 -3.99 -12.11
N GLU A 40 5.79 -2.79 -12.64
CA GLU A 40 6.06 -1.58 -11.86
C GLU A 40 5.02 -1.36 -10.76
N ALA A 41 5.51 -1.13 -9.55
CA ALA A 41 4.72 -0.90 -8.34
C ALA A 41 4.88 0.53 -7.83
N LEU A 42 6.10 1.08 -7.90
CA LEU A 42 6.42 2.41 -7.40
C LEU A 42 7.32 3.14 -8.39
N VAL A 43 6.92 4.36 -8.76
CA VAL A 43 7.70 5.27 -9.59
C VAL A 43 7.74 6.61 -8.90
N TYR A 44 8.95 7.14 -8.69
CA TYR A 44 9.16 8.50 -8.19
C TYR A 44 9.83 9.33 -9.29
N SER A 45 9.08 10.26 -9.87
CA SER A 45 9.54 11.02 -11.04
C SER A 45 9.60 12.53 -10.82
N ASN A 46 9.28 13.02 -9.62
CA ASN A 46 8.91 14.42 -9.41
C ASN A 46 10.09 15.38 -9.15
N TYR A 47 11.33 14.88 -9.08
CA TYR A 47 12.52 15.71 -8.84
C TYR A 47 13.71 15.25 -9.70
N PRO A 48 13.79 15.72 -10.95
CA PRO A 48 14.87 15.38 -11.86
C PRO A 48 16.28 15.69 -11.29
N GLU A 49 16.40 16.70 -10.45
CA GLU A 49 17.63 17.12 -9.77
C GLU A 49 18.18 16.07 -8.78
N PHE A 50 17.33 15.14 -8.33
CA PHE A 50 17.73 14.04 -7.46
C PHE A 50 17.83 12.71 -8.21
N ARG A 51 17.83 12.68 -9.55
CA ARG A 51 17.96 11.41 -10.30
C ARG A 51 19.22 10.63 -9.95
N ASP A 52 20.31 11.32 -9.61
CA ASP A 52 21.57 10.66 -9.24
C ASP A 52 21.52 10.02 -7.84
N THR A 53 20.58 10.44 -6.98
CA THR A 53 20.49 10.00 -5.57
C THR A 53 19.17 9.32 -5.21
N LEU A 54 18.13 9.49 -6.01
CA LEU A 54 16.76 9.04 -5.78
C LEU A 54 16.09 8.62 -7.10
N ASP A 55 16.67 7.60 -7.74
CA ASP A 55 16.05 6.90 -8.87
C ASP A 55 15.17 5.74 -8.38
N ILE A 56 13.90 6.03 -8.13
CA ILE A 56 12.93 5.01 -7.70
C ILE A 56 12.05 4.64 -8.88
N ARG A 57 12.30 3.45 -9.40
CA ARG A 57 11.43 2.75 -10.35
C ARG A 57 11.50 1.27 -10.03
N TRP A 58 10.59 0.81 -9.18
CA TRP A 58 10.62 -0.55 -8.64
C TRP A 58 9.44 -1.35 -9.13
N THR A 59 9.72 -2.59 -9.49
CA THR A 59 8.75 -3.65 -9.66
C THR A 59 8.13 -4.07 -8.32
N TYR A 60 7.03 -4.82 -8.35
CA TYR A 60 6.44 -5.35 -7.11
C TYR A 60 7.43 -6.21 -6.32
N GLN A 61 8.23 -7.03 -7.00
CA GLN A 61 9.26 -7.86 -6.37
C GLN A 61 10.29 -7.00 -5.62
N GLU A 62 10.88 -6.02 -6.30
CA GLU A 62 11.90 -5.11 -5.75
C GLU A 62 11.37 -4.23 -4.62
N TYR A 63 10.10 -3.84 -4.70
CA TYR A 63 9.44 -3.08 -3.64
C TYR A 63 9.25 -3.95 -2.39
N ARG A 64 8.78 -5.19 -2.55
CA ARG A 64 8.59 -6.14 -1.45
C ARG A 64 9.90 -6.47 -0.74
N GLU A 65 10.99 -6.66 -1.49
CA GLU A 65 12.33 -6.89 -0.91
C GLU A 65 12.80 -5.74 0.00
N ARG A 66 12.56 -4.49 -0.40
CA ARG A 66 12.89 -3.29 0.38
C ARG A 66 12.02 -3.14 1.62
N VAL A 67 10.71 -3.39 1.50
CA VAL A 67 9.80 -3.41 2.65
C VAL A 67 10.27 -4.45 3.68
N ASP A 68 10.67 -5.63 3.21
CA ASP A 68 11.20 -6.71 4.03
C ASP A 68 12.51 -6.33 4.74
N GLU A 69 13.41 -5.62 4.05
CA GLU A 69 14.65 -5.12 4.63
C GLU A 69 14.39 -4.13 5.77
N VAL A 70 13.50 -3.17 5.55
CA VAL A 70 13.08 -2.21 6.58
C VAL A 70 12.42 -2.94 7.76
N ALA A 71 11.51 -3.88 7.49
CA ALA A 71 10.84 -4.65 8.53
C ALA A 71 11.83 -5.44 9.40
N ARG A 72 12.82 -6.11 8.79
CA ARG A 72 13.91 -6.77 9.52
C ARG A 72 14.71 -5.78 10.36
N GLY A 73 15.01 -4.60 9.83
CA GLY A 73 15.70 -3.54 10.56
C GLY A 73 14.93 -3.09 11.80
N LEU A 74 13.62 -2.88 11.68
CA LEU A 74 12.77 -2.52 12.82
C LEU A 74 12.73 -3.64 13.87
N ILE A 75 12.58 -4.90 13.45
CA ILE A 75 12.63 -6.03 14.39
C ILE A 75 13.99 -6.09 15.10
N ALA A 76 15.09 -5.88 14.39
CA ALA A 76 16.43 -5.85 14.96
C ALA A 76 16.63 -4.71 15.98
N LEU A 77 15.97 -3.56 15.76
CA LEU A 77 15.92 -2.44 16.71
C LEU A 77 15.02 -2.70 17.93
N GLY A 78 14.38 -3.87 18.02
CA GLY A 78 13.57 -4.28 19.16
C GLY A 78 12.10 -3.87 19.07
N PHE A 79 11.64 -3.37 17.91
CA PHE A 79 10.21 -3.13 17.69
C PHE A 79 9.45 -4.46 17.70
N LYS A 80 8.30 -4.47 18.39
CA LYS A 80 7.41 -5.62 18.50
C LYS A 80 6.04 -5.23 17.99
N LYS A 81 5.24 -6.24 17.62
CA LYS A 81 3.82 -6.05 17.38
C LYS A 81 3.19 -5.45 18.64
N GLY A 82 2.46 -4.35 18.48
CA GLY A 82 1.65 -3.71 19.52
C GLY A 82 0.30 -4.39 19.68
#